data_AF-A0A1G0H853-F1
#
_entry.id   AF-A0A1G0H853-F1
#
_cell.length_a   1.000
_cell.length_b   1.000
_cell.length_c   1.000
_cell.angle_alpha   90.00
_cell.angle_beta   90.00
_cell.angle_gamma   90.00
#
_symmetry.space_group_name_H-M   'P 1'
#
loop_
_entity.id
_entity.type
_entity.pdbx_description
1 polymer ?
#
loop_
_entity_poly.entity_id
_entity_poly.type
_entity_poly.pdbx_seq_one_letter_code
_entity_poly.pdbx_strand_id
1 'polypeptide(L)'
;MNSDETGHNRDGKNQWMWGFISNTAAHFSIHASRGKKVLRAIMGDFKNIVVSDRYAAYNIFDSDQRQMCWAHLKRDFTKLSEKENKIIARIGKNLLKSESAIFKMMNTSVLSLTI
;
A
#
# COMPACT_ATOMS: atom_id res chain seq x y z
N MET A 1 8.96 -2.97 -3.37
CA MET A 1 9.22 -1.69 -2.69
C MET A 1 7.92 -1.19 -2.07
N ASN A 2 7.91 -0.92 -0.76
CA ASN A 2 6.73 -0.35 -0.09
C ASN A 2 6.66 1.15 -0.37
N SER A 3 5.52 1.62 -0.86
CA SER A 3 5.30 3.01 -1.23
C SER A 3 4.02 3.52 -0.56
N ASP A 4 4.09 4.74 -0.02
CA ASP A 4 2.95 5.41 0.59
C ASP A 4 3.10 6.93 0.46
N GLU A 5 2.00 7.65 0.63
CA GLU A 5 2.01 9.11 0.65
C GLU A 5 1.03 9.67 1.67
N THR A 6 1.44 10.75 2.32
CA THR A 6 0.62 11.41 3.33
C THR A 6 0.63 12.91 3.15
N GLY A 7 -0.44 13.56 3.62
CA GLY A 7 -0.54 15.01 3.59
C GLY A 7 0.55 15.63 4.46
N HIS A 8 1.18 16.69 3.94
CA HIS A 8 2.20 17.46 4.62
C HIS A 8 1.85 18.94 4.52
N ASN A 9 1.33 19.54 5.60
CA ASN A 9 1.10 20.97 5.64
C ASN A 9 2.38 21.67 6.13
N ARG A 10 2.84 22.66 5.37
CA ARG A 10 3.95 23.53 5.76
C ARG A 10 3.53 24.98 5.58
N ASP A 11 3.47 25.71 6.69
CA ASP A 11 3.15 27.15 6.72
C ASP A 11 1.84 27.48 5.97
N GLY A 12 0.80 26.66 6.18
CA GLY A 12 -0.50 26.82 5.53
C GLY A 12 -0.56 26.32 4.09
N LYS A 13 0.55 25.86 3.51
CA LYS A 13 0.59 25.26 2.17
C LYS A 13 0.48 23.74 2.27
N ASN A 14 -0.57 23.18 1.67
CA ASN A 14 -0.74 21.73 1.59
C ASN A 14 0.20 21.13 0.55
N GLN A 15 0.98 20.15 0.97
CA GLN A 15 1.89 19.35 0.17
C GLN A 15 1.68 17.87 0.48
N TRP A 16 2.48 17.01 -0.15
CA TRP A 16 2.44 15.57 0.01
C TRP A 16 3.85 15.07 0.24
N MET A 17 4.04 14.31 1.32
CA MET A 17 5.26 13.55 1.55
C MET A 17 5.07 12.17 0.96
N TRP A 18 5.94 11.82 0.02
CA TRP A 18 6.05 10.50 -0.56
C TRP A 18 7.15 9.71 0.14
N GLY A 19 6.90 8.43 0.40
CA GLY A 19 7.88 7.51 0.97
C GLY A 19 7.99 6.25 0.11
N PHE A 20 9.23 5.85 -0.20
CA PHE A 20 9.56 4.65 -0.96
C PHE A 20 10.62 3.86 -0.20
N ILE A 21 10.28 2.67 0.28
CA ILE A 21 11.11 1.89 1.19
C ILE A 21 11.38 0.49 0.63
N SER A 22 12.65 0.13 0.55
CA SER A 22 13.15 -1.20 0.21
C SER A 22 13.91 -1.80 1.40
N ASN A 23 14.51 -2.98 1.21
CA ASN A 23 15.34 -3.61 2.24
C ASN A 23 16.67 -2.87 2.46
N THR A 24 17.08 -2.01 1.53
CA THR A 24 18.42 -1.39 1.52
C THR A 24 18.38 0.13 1.55
N ALA A 25 17.24 0.75 1.26
CA ALA A 25 17.10 2.20 1.20
C ALA A 25 15.69 2.67 1.53
N ALA A 26 15.60 3.89 2.04
CA ALA A 26 14.36 4.63 2.18
C ALA A 26 14.53 6.01 1.52
N HIS A 27 13.64 6.34 0.58
CA HIS A 27 13.60 7.64 -0.08
C HIS A 27 12.34 8.39 0.35
N PHE A 28 12.51 9.65 0.74
CA PHE A 28 11.42 10.55 1.08
C PHE A 28 11.52 11.82 0.25
N SER A 29 10.39 12.30 -0.25
CA SER A 29 10.33 13.53 -1.03
C SER A 29 9.03 14.28 -0.77
N ILE A 30 9.09 15.60 -0.76
CA ILE A 30 7.93 16.47 -0.56
C ILE A 30 7.60 17.15 -1.88
N HIS A 31 6.36 17.00 -2.32
CA HIS A 31 5.86 17.59 -3.56
C HIS A 31 4.52 18.28 -3.34
N ALA A 32 4.23 19.30 -4.14
CA ALA A 32 2.95 20.01 -4.09
C ALA A 32 1.75 19.13 -4.54
N SER A 33 2.01 17.97 -5.15
CA SER A 33 0.97 17.08 -5.69
C SER A 33 1.22 15.63 -5.30
N ARG A 34 0.11 14.91 -5.08
CA ARG A 34 0.07 13.43 -5.02
C ARG A 34 -0.32 12.78 -6.35
N GLY A 35 -0.17 13.49 -7.46
CA GLY A 35 -0.61 13.01 -8.78
C GLY A 35 0.37 12.02 -9.42
N LYS A 36 -0.12 11.25 -10.40
CA LYS A 36 0.65 10.32 -11.24
C LYS A 36 1.93 10.93 -11.83
N LYS A 37 1.91 12.23 -12.17
CA LYS A 37 3.06 12.93 -12.75
C LYS A 37 4.25 12.97 -11.78
N VAL A 38 3.99 13.23 -10.49
CA VAL A 38 5.02 13.23 -9.45
C VAL A 38 5.56 11.82 -9.27
N LEU A 39 4.67 10.83 -9.15
CA LEU A 39 5.06 9.44 -9.02
C LEU A 39 5.93 8.96 -10.18
N ARG A 40 5.57 9.26 -11.44
CA ARG A 40 6.40 8.95 -12.63
C ARG A 40 7.76 9.66 -12.59
N ALA A 41 7.81 10.91 -12.13
CA ALA A 41 9.06 11.66 -12.05
C ALA A 41 10.02 11.05 -11.01
N ILE A 42 9.49 10.57 -9.87
CA ILE A 42 10.30 9.94 -8.82
C ILE A 42 10.73 8.52 -9.23
N MET A 43 9.78 7.74 -9.75
CA MET A 43 9.97 6.30 -9.99
C MET A 43 10.59 5.98 -11.34
N GLY A 44 10.50 6.87 -12.32
CA GLY A 44 10.96 6.63 -13.68
C GLY A 44 10.40 5.33 -14.26
N ASP A 45 11.28 4.51 -14.81
CA ASP A 45 10.96 3.20 -15.40
C ASP A 45 11.17 2.03 -14.41
N PHE A 46 10.73 2.20 -13.16
CA PHE A 46 10.87 1.18 -12.13
C PHE A 46 10.21 -0.15 -12.55
N LYS A 47 11.01 -1.22 -12.65
CA LYS A 47 10.56 -2.52 -13.18
C LYS A 47 10.12 -3.54 -12.12
N ASN A 48 10.41 -3.31 -10.86
CA ASN A 48 10.13 -4.26 -9.78
C ASN A 48 8.72 -4.07 -9.20
N ILE A 49 8.32 -4.96 -8.30
CA ILE A 49 7.01 -4.88 -7.62
C ILE A 49 6.95 -3.65 -6.70
N VAL A 50 5.93 -2.82 -6.93
CA VAL A 50 5.51 -1.75 -6.04
C VAL A 50 4.40 -2.26 -5.13
N VAL A 51 4.62 -2.17 -3.83
CA VAL A 51 3.62 -2.47 -2.80
C VAL A 51 3.03 -1.15 -2.34
N SER A 52 1.76 -0.89 -2.65
CA SER A 52 1.10 0.38 -2.33
C SER A 52 -0.33 0.15 -1.84
N ASP A 53 -0.98 1.21 -1.37
CA ASP A 53 -2.43 1.19 -1.17
C ASP A 53 -3.20 1.15 -2.52
N ARG A 54 -4.53 1.36 -2.49
CA ARG A 54 -5.40 1.40 -3.68
C ARG A 54 -5.46 2.77 -4.36
N TYR A 55 -4.56 3.68 -4.02
CA TYR A 55 -4.62 5.01 -4.57
C TYR A 55 -4.38 5.01 -6.08
N ALA A 56 -5.23 5.70 -6.82
CA ALA A 56 -5.28 5.65 -8.27
C ALA A 56 -3.99 6.13 -8.95
N ALA A 57 -3.10 6.85 -8.24
CA ALA A 57 -1.81 7.23 -8.82
C ALA A 57 -0.93 6.01 -9.15
N TYR A 58 -1.00 4.94 -8.38
CA TYR A 58 -0.23 3.72 -8.62
C TYR A 58 -0.74 2.90 -9.83
N ASN A 59 -1.87 3.28 -10.44
CA ASN A 59 -2.33 2.68 -11.71
C ASN A 59 -1.46 3.07 -12.92
N ILE A 60 -0.29 3.68 -12.70
CA ILE A 60 0.74 3.84 -13.72
C ILE A 60 1.57 2.57 -13.94
N PHE A 61 1.55 1.65 -12.96
CA PHE A 61 2.22 0.36 -13.00
C PHE A 61 1.25 -0.70 -13.51
N ASP A 62 1.79 -1.65 -14.26
CA ASP A 62 1.06 -2.82 -14.73
C ASP A 62 0.62 -3.70 -13.55
N SER A 63 -0.39 -4.56 -13.76
CA SER A 63 -1.00 -5.34 -12.69
C SER A 63 -0.03 -6.34 -12.04
N ASP A 64 0.93 -6.86 -12.80
CA ASP A 64 1.98 -7.77 -12.34
C ASP A 64 3.13 -7.05 -11.62
N GLN A 65 3.25 -5.74 -11.81
CA GLN A 65 4.20 -4.88 -11.09
C GLN A 65 3.62 -4.27 -9.82
N ARG A 66 2.36 -4.57 -9.47
CA ARG A 66 1.69 -3.97 -8.31
C ARG A 66 1.16 -5.01 -7.34
N GLN A 67 1.57 -4.89 -6.09
CA GLN A 67 1.01 -5.64 -4.98
C GLN A 67 0.22 -4.70 -4.06
N MET A 68 -0.93 -5.17 -3.58
CA MET A 68 -1.68 -4.43 -2.58
C MET A 68 -1.01 -4.54 -1.20
N CYS A 69 -0.83 -3.40 -0.53
CA CYS A 69 -0.24 -3.34 0.80
C CYS A 69 -1.14 -4.04 1.82
N TRP A 70 -0.61 -5.09 2.45
CA TRP A 70 -1.29 -5.89 3.48
C TRP A 70 -1.79 -5.03 4.65
N ALA A 71 -0.97 -4.09 5.13
CA ALA A 71 -1.35 -3.20 6.23
C ALA A 71 -2.58 -2.35 5.89
N HIS A 72 -2.70 -1.89 4.64
CA HIS A 72 -3.85 -1.13 4.16
C HIS A 72 -5.10 -2.01 4.00
N LEU A 73 -4.95 -3.22 3.47
CA LEU A 73 -6.05 -4.20 3.39
C LEU A 73 -6.60 -4.52 4.77
N LYS A 74 -5.73 -4.87 5.72
CA LYS A 74 -6.11 -5.16 7.10
C LYS A 74 -6.86 -4.00 7.73
N ARG A 75 -6.36 -2.77 7.59
CA ARG A 75 -7.02 -1.57 8.14
C ARG A 75 -8.43 -1.36 7.56
N ASP A 76 -8.59 -1.53 6.26
CA ASP A 76 -9.91 -1.39 5.62
C ASP A 76 -10.88 -2.50 6.08
N PHE A 77 -10.40 -3.74 6.18
CA PHE A 77 -11.22 -4.85 6.66
C PHE A 77 -11.62 -4.68 8.14
N THR A 78 -10.72 -4.15 8.98
CA THR A 78 -11.02 -3.75 10.35
C THR A 78 -12.13 -2.70 10.39
N LYS A 79 -12.02 -1.61 9.60
CA LYS A 79 -13.06 -0.57 9.53
C LYS A 79 -14.42 -1.14 9.12
N LEU A 80 -14.45 -2.11 8.20
CA LEU A 80 -15.69 -2.79 7.83
C LEU A 80 -16.21 -3.64 8.99
N SER A 81 -15.33 -4.36 9.69
CA SER A 81 -15.67 -5.26 10.80
C SER A 81 -16.28 -4.57 12.01
N GLU A 82 -16.02 -3.27 12.16
CA GLU A 82 -16.47 -2.40 13.26
C GLU A 82 -17.74 -1.60 12.93
N LYS A 83 -18.33 -1.76 11.74
CA LYS A 83 -19.59 -1.07 11.39
C LYS A 83 -20.76 -1.59 12.21
N GLU A 84 -21.67 -0.70 12.58
CA GLU A 84 -22.93 -1.08 13.26
C GLU A 84 -23.82 -1.99 12.41
N ASN A 85 -23.80 -1.79 11.09
CA ASN A 85 -24.51 -2.67 10.16
C ASN A 85 -23.92 -4.09 10.25
N LYS A 86 -24.70 -5.02 10.79
CA LYS A 86 -24.30 -6.41 11.05
C LYS A 86 -23.82 -7.16 9.80
N ILE A 87 -24.37 -6.85 8.62
CA ILE A 87 -23.95 -7.48 7.36
C ILE A 87 -22.54 -7.00 6.98
N ILE A 88 -22.30 -5.69 7.03
CA ILE A 88 -20.98 -5.11 6.73
C ILE A 88 -19.93 -5.58 7.74
N ALA A 89 -20.26 -5.59 9.03
CA ALA A 89 -19.38 -6.11 10.07
C ALA A 89 -18.99 -7.57 9.82
N ARG A 90 -19.96 -8.42 9.44
CA ARG A 90 -19.71 -9.83 9.12
C ARG A 90 -18.78 -9.97 7.92
N ILE A 91 -18.97 -9.16 6.87
CA ILE A 91 -18.08 -9.14 5.69
C ILE A 91 -16.66 -8.76 6.12
N GLY A 92 -16.49 -7.67 6.88
CA GLY A 92 -15.17 -7.24 7.38
C GLY A 92 -14.47 -8.31 8.21
N LYS A 93 -15.20 -8.98 9.12
CA LYS A 93 -14.65 -10.10 9.92
C LYS A 93 -14.21 -11.29 9.06
N ASN A 94 -14.96 -11.62 8.01
CA ASN A 94 -14.58 -12.68 7.09
C ASN A 94 -13.35 -12.30 6.26
N LEU A 95 -13.29 -11.05 5.78
CA LEU A 95 -12.13 -10.53 5.06
C LEU A 95 -10.86 -10.55 5.93
N LEU A 96 -10.95 -10.18 7.21
CA LEU A 96 -9.82 -10.29 8.15
C LEU A 96 -9.33 -11.72 8.34
N LYS A 97 -10.24 -12.71 8.38
CA LYS A 97 -9.86 -14.13 8.47
C LYS A 97 -9.12 -14.57 7.20
N SER A 98 -9.64 -14.23 6.03
CA SER A 98 -9.02 -14.56 4.75
C SER A 98 -7.66 -13.87 4.58
N GLU A 99 -7.56 -12.59 4.92
CA GLU A 99 -6.32 -11.81 4.89
C GLU A 99 -5.22 -12.48 5.74
N SER A 100 -5.54 -12.80 7.00
CA SER A 100 -4.61 -13.47 7.92
C SER A 100 -4.16 -14.85 7.41
N ALA A 101 -5.07 -15.64 6.86
CA ALA A 101 -4.75 -16.96 6.31
C ALA A 101 -3.78 -16.84 5.12
N ILE A 102 -4.06 -15.95 4.17
CA ILE A 102 -3.21 -15.75 2.99
C ILE A 102 -1.84 -15.17 3.40
N PHE A 103 -1.82 -14.17 4.27
CA PHE A 103 -0.56 -13.58 4.75
C PHE A 103 0.34 -14.62 5.42
N LYS A 104 -0.24 -15.53 6.23
CA LYS A 104 0.49 -16.64 6.84
C LYS A 104 1.03 -17.61 5.78
N MET A 105 0.23 -17.98 4.77
CA MET A 105 0.66 -18.85 3.69
C MET A 105 1.85 -18.24 2.94
N MET A 106 1.77 -16.97 2.55
CA MET A 106 2.85 -16.29 1.82
C MET A 106 4.15 -16.22 2.64
N ASN A 107 4.07 -15.98 3.95
CA ASN A 107 5.27 -15.96 4.79
C ASN A 107 5.84 -17.35 5.07
N THR A 108 5.03 -18.41 4.98
CA THR A 108 5.49 -19.80 5.17
C THR A 108 6.16 -20.32 3.90
N SER A 109 5.65 -19.96 2.72
CA SER A 109 6.21 -20.38 1.42
C SER A 109 7.58 -19.77 1.12
N VAL A 110 7.92 -18.60 1.68
CA VAL A 110 9.25 -17.99 1.54
C VAL A 110 10.33 -18.80 2.27
N LEU A 111 9.97 -19.55 3.32
CA LEU A 111 10.89 -20.43 4.03
C LEU A 111 11.20 -21.75 3.28
N SER A 112 10.43 -22.10 2.25
CA SER A 112 10.61 -23.35 1.48
C SER A 112 11.41 -23.19 0.18
N LEU A 113 11.83 -21.96 -0.16
CA LEU A 113 12.65 -21.65 -1.35
C LEU A 113 14.06 -21.15 -1.00
N THR A 114 14.49 -21.33 0.26
CA THR A 114 15.85 -20.97 0.72
C THR A 114 16.60 -22.18 1.33
N ILE A 115 16.48 -23.35 0.71
CA ILE A 115 17.39 -24.48 0.92
C ILE A 115 17.84 -24.97 -0.46
#